data_AF-A0A814UCJ4-F1
#
_entry.id   AF-A0A814UCJ4-F1
#
_cell.length_a   1.000
_cell.length_b   1.000
_cell.length_c   1.000
_cell.angle_alpha   90.00
_cell.angle_beta   90.00
_cell.angle_gamma   90.00
#
_symmetry.space_group_name_H-M   'P 1'
#
loop_
_entity.id
_entity.type
_entity.pdbx_description
1 polymer ?
#
loop_
_entity_poly.entity_id
_entity_poly.type
_entity_poly.pdbx_seq_one_letter_code
_entity_poly.pdbx_strand_id
1 'polypeptide(L)'
;MLLTRAVRPDRLIIAAKSFVESVFGSEFVQKADALLNLEQIINEEIQGLTPILLCSVPGHDASNRVEELATNLNKNLTSIAIGMNK
;
A
#
# COMPACT_ATOMS: atom_id res chain seq x y z
N MET A 1 1.67 23.44 14.60
CA MET A 1 2.08 23.28 13.18
C MET A 1 2.42 24.59 12.47
N LEU A 2 1.63 25.66 12.56
CA LEU A 2 1.90 26.92 11.84
C LEU A 2 3.27 27.53 12.16
N LEU A 3 3.62 27.62 13.46
CA LEU A 3 4.94 28.10 13.88
C LEU A 3 6.08 27.18 13.41
N THR A 4 5.90 25.86 13.51
CA THR A 4 6.85 24.86 13.00
C THR A 4 7.05 25.02 11.50
N ARG A 5 5.98 25.24 10.73
CA ARG A 5 6.08 25.48 9.28
C ARG A 5 6.88 26.75 8.96
N ALA A 6 6.68 27.82 9.72
CA ALA A 6 7.32 29.10 9.49
C ALA A 6 8.80 29.12 9.90
N VAL A 7 9.16 28.46 11.01
CA VAL A 7 10.50 28.57 11.62
C VAL A 7 11.37 27.33 11.39
N ARG A 8 10.76 26.15 11.22
CA ARG A 8 11.45 24.84 11.09
C ARG A 8 10.70 23.90 10.14
N PRO A 9 10.65 24.21 8.83
CA PRO A 9 9.91 23.41 7.87
C PRO A 9 10.41 21.95 7.77
N ASP A 10 11.67 21.70 8.14
CA ASP A 10 12.27 20.36 8.27
C ASP A 10 11.55 19.47 9.29
N ARG A 11 11.01 20.06 10.36
CA ARG A 11 10.30 19.33 11.43
C ARG A 11 8.81 19.17 11.18
N LEU A 12 8.30 19.65 10.05
CA LEU A 12 6.86 19.67 9.79
C LEU A 12 6.24 18.27 9.79
N ILE A 13 6.91 17.30 9.15
CA ILE A 13 6.43 15.91 9.06
C ILE A 13 6.35 15.27 10.45
N ILE A 14 7.36 15.51 11.31
CA ILE A 14 7.39 15.01 12.68
C ILE A 14 6.26 15.64 13.50
N ALA A 15 6.06 16.96 13.40
CA ALA A 15 4.99 17.65 14.10
C ALA A 15 3.58 17.22 13.63
N ALA A 16 3.42 16.92 12.33
CA ALA A 16 2.19 16.36 11.78
C ALA A 16 1.91 14.96 12.35
N LYS A 17 2.93 14.08 12.35
CA LYS A 17 2.84 12.74 12.93
C LYS A 17 2.41 12.79 14.40
N SER A 18 3.07 13.60 15.22
CA SER A 18 2.70 13.74 16.65
C SER A 18 1.30 14.31 16.85
N PHE A 19 0.83 15.21 15.99
CA PHE A 19 -0.54 15.71 16.05
C PHE A 19 -1.55 14.58 15.75
N VAL A 20 -1.35 13.83 14.67
CA VAL A 20 -2.21 12.67 14.32
C VAL A 20 -2.21 11.64 15.45
N GLU A 21 -1.04 11.32 16.02
CA GLU A 21 -0.92 10.38 17.14
C GLU A 21 -1.64 10.86 18.40
N SER A 22 -1.66 12.18 18.67
CA SER A 22 -2.39 12.75 19.82
C SER A 22 -3.91 12.65 19.69
N VAL A 23 -4.44 12.54 18.47
CA VAL A 23 -5.89 12.50 18.19
C VAL A 23 -6.37 11.06 17.98
N PHE A 24 -5.62 10.27 17.21
CA PHE A 24 -6.01 8.92 16.77
C PHE A 24 -5.25 7.79 17.48
N GLY A 25 -4.29 8.13 18.34
CA GLY A 25 -3.43 7.18 19.03
C GLY A 25 -2.13 6.87 18.28
N SER A 26 -1.14 6.37 19.01
CA SER A 26 0.22 6.13 18.51
C SER A 26 0.31 5.05 17.43
N GLU A 27 -0.64 4.13 17.38
CA GLU A 27 -0.67 3.03 16.41
C GLU A 27 -1.24 3.42 15.04
N PHE A 28 -1.95 4.56 14.95
CA PHE A 28 -2.67 4.92 13.74
C PHE A 28 -1.75 5.04 12.53
N VAL A 29 -0.63 5.75 12.69
CA VAL A 29 0.38 5.90 11.63
C VAL A 29 1.17 4.60 11.43
N GLN A 30 1.45 3.84 12.50
CA GLN A 30 2.23 2.60 12.43
C GLN A 30 1.53 1.52 11.60
N LYS A 31 0.20 1.46 11.64
CA LYS A 31 -0.59 0.54 10.79
C LYS A 31 -0.41 0.82 9.30
N ALA A 32 -0.15 2.07 8.91
CA ALA A 32 0.13 2.41 7.52
C ALA A 32 1.55 1.95 7.07
N ASP A 33 2.48 1.81 8.00
CA ASP A 33 3.84 1.29 7.74
C ASP A 33 3.89 -0.25 7.70
N ALA A 34 2.81 -0.93 8.07
CA ALA A 34 2.74 -2.39 8.06
C ALA A 34 2.83 -2.96 6.63
N LEU A 35 3.52 -4.10 6.48
CA LEU A 35 3.57 -4.81 5.21
C LEU A 35 2.15 -5.19 4.77
N LEU A 36 1.83 -4.85 3.52
CA LEU A 36 0.51 -5.08 2.96
C LEU A 36 0.24 -6.58 2.80
N ASN A 37 -0.76 -7.09 3.51
CA ASN A 37 -1.22 -8.48 3.45
C ASN A 37 -2.25 -8.67 2.34
N LEU A 38 -1.80 -9.05 1.14
CA LEU A 38 -2.67 -9.24 -0.02
C LEU A 38 -3.68 -10.37 0.16
N GLU A 39 -3.34 -11.42 0.91
CA GLU A 39 -4.23 -12.57 1.11
C GLU A 39 -5.49 -12.15 1.88
N GLN A 40 -5.30 -11.42 2.99
CA GLN A 40 -6.40 -10.93 3.80
C GLN A 40 -7.31 -9.99 2.99
N ILE A 41 -6.71 -9.04 2.27
CA ILE A 41 -7.45 -8.06 1.48
C ILE A 41 -8.33 -8.75 0.41
N ILE A 42 -7.78 -9.73 -0.31
CA ILE A 42 -8.53 -10.45 -1.36
C ILE A 42 -9.68 -11.27 -0.76
N ASN A 43 -9.48 -11.88 0.40
CA ASN A 43 -10.49 -12.75 1.02
C ASN A 43 -11.57 -11.98 1.78
N GLU A 44 -11.24 -10.84 2.39
CA GLU A 44 -12.12 -10.15 3.34
C GLU A 44 -12.64 -8.80 2.82
N GLU A 45 -11.91 -8.12 1.94
CA GLU A 45 -12.19 -6.72 1.58
C GLU A 45 -12.65 -6.52 0.13
N ILE A 46 -12.36 -7.46 -0.78
CA ILE A 46 -12.59 -7.29 -2.21
C ILE A 46 -13.69 -8.21 -2.73
N GLN A 47 -14.59 -7.64 -3.53
CA GLN A 47 -15.63 -8.38 -4.24
C GLN A 47 -15.14 -8.80 -5.64
N GLY A 48 -15.59 -9.96 -6.14
CA GLY A 48 -15.08 -10.55 -7.39
C GLY A 48 -15.29 -9.73 -8.67
N LEU A 49 -16.14 -8.70 -8.65
CA LEU A 49 -16.35 -7.78 -9.79
C LEU A 49 -15.44 -6.54 -9.73
N THR A 50 -14.71 -6.35 -8.63
CA THR A 50 -13.83 -5.19 -8.44
C THR A 50 -12.39 -5.60 -8.74
N PRO A 51 -11.79 -5.12 -9.85
CA PRO A 51 -10.41 -5.44 -10.17
C PRO A 51 -9.44 -4.77 -9.21
N ILE A 52 -8.27 -5.39 -9.03
CA ILE A 52 -7.20 -4.90 -8.17
C ILE A 52 -6.14 -4.22 -9.04
N LEU A 53 -5.83 -2.96 -8.73
CA LEU A 53 -4.76 -2.22 -9.40
C LEU A 53 -3.54 -2.10 -8.47
N LEU A 54 -2.40 -2.62 -8.90
CA LEU A 54 -1.14 -2.57 -8.16
C LEU A 54 -0.18 -1.56 -8.82
N CYS A 55 -0.08 -0.36 -8.25
CA CYS A 55 0.79 0.70 -8.74
C CYS A 55 2.18 0.60 -8.10
N SER A 56 3.21 0.43 -8.93
CA SER A 56 4.61 0.35 -8.48
C SER A 56 5.43 1.54 -8.96
N VAL A 57 6.54 1.81 -8.27
CA VAL A 57 7.55 2.77 -8.73
C VAL A 57 8.36 2.18 -9.90
N PRO A 58 8.96 3.02 -10.77
CA PRO A 58 9.82 2.53 -11.85
C PRO A 58 10.95 1.62 -11.33
N GLY A 59 11.17 0.48 -12.00
CA GLY A 59 12.15 -0.53 -11.58
C GLY A 59 11.65 -1.52 -10.52
N HIS A 60 10.39 -1.39 -10.08
CA HIS A 60 9.71 -2.36 -9.23
C HIS A 60 8.45 -2.87 -9.93
N ASP A 61 8.20 -4.17 -9.87
CA ASP A 61 7.02 -4.80 -10.45
C ASP A 61 6.29 -5.63 -9.38
N ALA A 62 4.96 -5.55 -9.40
CA ALA A 62 4.10 -6.22 -8.41
C ALA A 62 3.65 -7.63 -8.86
N SER A 63 3.93 -8.06 -10.10
CA SER A 63 3.53 -9.35 -10.67
C SER A 63 4.00 -10.51 -9.81
N ASN A 64 5.26 -10.47 -9.34
CA ASN A 64 5.83 -11.52 -8.51
C ASN A 64 5.01 -11.75 -7.23
N ARG A 65 4.50 -10.68 -6.61
CA ARG A 65 3.66 -10.79 -5.40
C ARG A 65 2.33 -11.47 -5.69
N VAL A 66 1.77 -11.25 -6.88
CA VAL A 66 0.52 -11.88 -7.33
C VAL A 66 0.76 -13.36 -7.67
N GLU A 67 1.87 -13.68 -8.32
CA GLU A 67 2.26 -15.05 -8.66
C GLU A 67 2.55 -15.90 -7.41
N GLU A 68 3.30 -15.35 -6.45
CA GLU A 68 3.54 -15.98 -5.15
C GLU A 68 2.23 -16.22 -4.40
N LEU A 69 1.32 -15.24 -4.38
CA LEU A 69 0.03 -15.37 -3.71
C LEU A 69 -0.85 -16.44 -4.37
N ALA A 70 -0.92 -16.48 -5.70
CA ALA A 70 -1.67 -17.50 -6.43
C ALA A 70 -1.11 -18.90 -6.15
N THR A 71 0.22 -19.03 -6.09
CA THR A 71 0.91 -20.27 -5.75
C THR A 71 0.58 -20.72 -4.33
N ASN A 72 0.69 -19.82 -3.34
CA ASN A 72 0.40 -20.11 -1.94
C ASN A 72 -1.06 -20.54 -1.71
N LEU A 73 -1.99 -19.91 -2.44
CA LEU A 73 -3.43 -20.21 -2.36
C LEU A 73 -3.88 -21.37 -3.27
N ASN A 74 -2.96 -21.98 -4.02
CA ASN A 74 -3.26 -23.01 -5.02
C ASN A 74 -4.37 -22.57 -6.00
N LYS A 75 -4.29 -21.32 -6.49
CA LYS A 75 -5.23 -20.74 -7.45
C LYS A 75 -4.62 -20.70 -8.85
N ASN A 76 -5.44 -20.95 -9.86
CA ASN A 76 -5.03 -20.77 -11.25
C ASN A 76 -4.87 -19.27 -11.56
N LEU A 77 -3.73 -18.90 -12.14
CA LEU A 77 -3.42 -17.55 -12.56
C LEU A 77 -3.09 -17.53 -14.05
N THR A 78 -3.72 -16.62 -14.80
CA THR A 78 -3.39 -16.36 -16.21
C THR A 78 -2.67 -15.02 -16.29
N SER A 79 -1.38 -15.06 -16.61
CA SER A 79 -0.57 -13.84 -16.80
C SER A 79 -0.70 -13.33 -18.23
N ILE A 80 -1.02 -12.03 -18.37
CA ILE A 80 -1.17 -11.36 -19.66
C ILE A 80 -0.36 -10.06 -19.61
N ALA A 81 0.65 -9.96 -20.45
CA ALA A 81 1.41 -8.74 -20.63
C ALA A 81 0.72 -7.85 -21.68
N ILE A 82 0.28 -6.66 -21.26
CA ILE A 82 -0.43 -5.69 -22.09
C ILE A 82 0.59 -4.79 -22.81
N GLY A 83 0.29 -4.40 -24.05
CA GLY A 83 1.15 -3.49 -24.85
C GLY A 83 2.03 -4.20 -25.88
N MET A 84 2.04 -5.53 -25.89
CA MET A 84 2.58 -6.32 -27.00
C MET A 84 1.52 -6.46 -28.09
N ASN A 85 1.47 -5.49 -29.00
CA ASN A 85 0.82 -5.69 -30.30
C ASN A 85 1.88 -6.07 -31.33
N LYS A 86 1.56 -7.06 -32.14
CA LYS A 86 2.16 -7.16 -33.48
C LYS A 86 1.57 -6.06 -34.35
#